data_AF-A0A3D5E543-F1
#
_entry.id   AF-A0A3D5E543-F1
#
_cell.length_a   1.000
_cell.length_b   1.000
_cell.length_c   1.000
_cell.angle_alpha   90.00
_cell.angle_beta   90.00
_cell.angle_gamma   90.00
#
_symmetry.space_group_name_H-M   'P 1'
#
loop_
_entity.id
_entity.type
_entity.pdbx_description
1 polymer ?
#
loop_
_entity_poly.entity_id
_entity_poly.type
_entity_poly.pdbx_seq_one_letter_code
_entity_poly.pdbx_strand_id
1 'polypeptide(L)'
;MLYNVLTLRNGYSIVSDKKILIIGGASTDTLHLKNSTVKCPGGAGMYTAVSATHCGANVTLFGPRPHEYVDHFKELNNYINKWIGPKLPNNQLPEFEISYRNNTTEYLSISLESETNLSPDMMPEDLTDYSIVHVSPLGDAINQLKFIKSCRYRGAKLISAGTGLFNVKEQPHAVKEVINHTDYFFMNRHEAKLIFGSIDSATMDTGKLLYITLGDKGALIVQGSHSTLVPTH
;
A
#
# COMPACT_ATOMS: atom_id res chain seq x y z
N MET A 1 17.02 -15.64 -17.80
CA MET A 1 16.76 -15.84 -16.36
C MET A 1 17.85 -15.08 -15.62
N LEU A 2 17.63 -13.77 -15.40
CA LEU A 2 18.60 -12.87 -14.78
C LEU A 2 18.01 -12.46 -13.43
N TYR A 3 18.58 -12.97 -12.35
CA TYR A 3 18.26 -12.52 -11.01
C TYR A 3 18.84 -11.12 -10.84
N ASN A 4 18.00 -10.13 -10.52
CA ASN A 4 18.46 -8.81 -10.10
C ASN A 4 19.11 -8.95 -8.71
N VAL A 5 20.42 -9.14 -8.70
CA VAL A 5 21.22 -9.15 -7.47
C VAL A 5 21.59 -7.71 -7.13
N LEU A 6 20.88 -7.11 -6.15
CA LEU A 6 21.39 -5.93 -5.45
C LEU A 6 22.65 -6.35 -4.69
N THR A 7 23.79 -6.05 -5.29
CA THR A 7 25.10 -6.36 -4.70
C THR A 7 25.46 -5.21 -3.76
N LEU A 8 25.30 -5.42 -2.44
CA LEU A 8 25.93 -4.53 -1.46
C LEU A 8 27.45 -4.66 -1.58
N ARG A 9 28.19 -3.58 -1.24
CA ARG A 9 29.66 -3.44 -1.37
C ARG A 9 30.53 -4.58 -0.79
N ASN A 10 29.94 -5.55 -0.10
CA ASN A 10 30.63 -6.69 0.52
C ASN A 10 30.24 -8.08 -0.05
N GLY A 11 29.59 -8.17 -1.23
CA GLY A 11 29.45 -9.44 -1.96
C GLY A 11 28.49 -10.48 -1.35
N TYR A 12 27.70 -10.12 -0.34
CA TYR A 12 26.60 -10.94 0.17
C TYR A 12 25.27 -10.47 -0.43
N SER A 13 24.60 -11.36 -1.18
CA SER A 13 23.20 -11.20 -1.53
C SER A 13 22.36 -11.69 -0.35
N ILE A 14 21.67 -10.76 0.33
CA ILE A 14 20.61 -11.14 1.26
C ILE A 14 19.33 -11.20 0.42
N VAL A 15 19.06 -12.35 -0.18
CA VAL A 15 17.69 -12.64 -0.59
C VAL A 15 16.97 -12.97 0.71
N SER A 16 16.09 -12.07 1.17
CA SER A 16 15.26 -12.36 2.34
C SER A 16 14.26 -13.44 1.95
N ASP A 17 14.24 -14.57 2.66
CA ASP A 17 13.19 -15.60 2.52
C ASP A 17 11.80 -15.11 2.97
N LYS A 18 11.70 -13.85 3.43
CA LYS A 18 10.44 -13.24 3.84
C LYS A 18 9.56 -12.98 2.63
N LYS A 19 8.59 -13.88 2.42
CA LYS A 19 7.49 -13.69 1.48
C LYS A 19 6.51 -12.66 2.03
N ILE A 20 6.19 -11.65 1.23
CA ILE A 20 5.19 -10.62 1.54
C ILE A 20 4.12 -10.66 0.46
N LEU A 21 2.85 -10.69 0.87
CA LEU A 21 1.71 -10.50 -0.03
C LEU A 21 1.24 -9.05 0.10
N ILE A 22 1.01 -8.38 -1.02
CA ILE A 22 0.47 -7.03 -1.07
C ILE A 22 -0.80 -7.06 -1.88
N ILE A 23 -1.90 -6.60 -1.28
CA ILE A 23 -3.23 -6.50 -1.89
C ILE A 23 -3.46 -5.04 -2.26
N GLY A 24 -3.50 -4.77 -3.56
CA GLY A 24 -3.62 -3.44 -4.15
C GLY A 24 -3.20 -3.46 -5.62
N GLY A 25 -3.64 -2.47 -6.39
CA GLY A 25 -3.34 -2.37 -7.81
C GLY A 25 -2.09 -1.55 -8.11
N ALA A 26 -1.76 -1.58 -9.41
CA ALA A 26 -0.97 -0.54 -10.04
C ALA A 26 -1.92 0.39 -10.79
N SER A 27 -1.61 1.67 -10.80
CA SER A 27 -2.30 2.68 -11.60
C SER A 27 -1.38 3.25 -12.67
N THR A 28 -1.97 3.98 -13.61
CA THR A 28 -1.22 4.92 -14.43
C THR A 28 -1.46 6.33 -13.91
N ASP A 29 -0.41 6.96 -13.40
CA ASP A 29 -0.50 8.30 -12.82
C ASP A 29 -0.02 9.34 -13.84
N THR A 30 -0.79 10.41 -13.98
CA THR A 30 -0.39 11.64 -14.68
C THR A 30 -0.11 12.71 -13.62
N LEU A 31 1.16 13.07 -13.47
CA LEU A 31 1.63 13.98 -12.44
C LEU A 31 1.96 15.34 -13.04
N HIS A 32 1.24 16.39 -12.64
CA HIS A 32 1.60 17.77 -12.97
C HIS A 32 2.54 18.32 -11.91
N LEU A 33 3.84 18.30 -12.24
CA LEU A 33 4.90 18.87 -11.44
C LEU A 33 5.02 20.38 -11.72
N LYS A 34 5.90 21.05 -10.96
CA LYS A 34 6.14 22.50 -11.07
C LYS A 34 6.42 22.94 -12.52
N ASN A 35 7.27 22.20 -13.23
CA ASN A 35 7.76 22.57 -14.57
C ASN A 35 7.49 21.48 -15.64
N SER A 36 6.77 20.41 -15.31
CA SER A 36 6.57 19.30 -16.24
C SER A 36 5.27 18.55 -15.95
N THR A 37 4.88 17.71 -16.90
CA THR A 37 3.83 16.71 -16.71
C THR A 37 4.42 15.37 -17.10
N VAL A 38 4.30 14.38 -16.21
CA VAL A 38 4.92 13.07 -16.36
C VAL A 38 3.84 12.01 -16.23
N LYS A 39 3.85 11.02 -17.13
CA LYS A 39 3.02 9.82 -17.03
C LYS A 39 3.89 8.68 -16.52
N CYS A 40 3.50 8.04 -15.42
CA CYS A 40 4.33 7.05 -14.72
C CYS A 40 3.48 5.94 -14.11
N PRO A 41 4.08 4.79 -13.72
CA PRO A 41 3.35 3.79 -12.98
C PRO A 41 3.08 4.30 -11.56
N GLY A 42 1.89 4.01 -11.04
CA GLY A 42 1.48 4.39 -9.70
C GLY A 42 0.73 3.32 -8.93
N GLY A 43 0.04 3.75 -7.88
CA GLY A 43 -0.82 2.90 -7.06
C GLY A 43 -0.15 2.49 -5.76
N ALA A 44 -0.87 2.64 -4.64
CA ALA A 44 -0.32 2.36 -3.32
C ALA A 44 0.15 0.90 -3.16
N GLY A 45 -0.56 -0.05 -3.76
CA GLY A 45 -0.17 -1.46 -3.78
C GLY A 45 1.16 -1.67 -4.52
N MET A 46 1.27 -1.10 -5.72
CA MET A 46 2.49 -1.17 -6.52
C MET A 46 3.69 -0.50 -5.83
N TYR A 47 3.54 0.73 -5.32
CA TYR A 47 4.62 1.43 -4.63
C TYR A 47 5.12 0.65 -3.40
N THR A 48 4.19 0.06 -2.64
CA THR A 48 4.55 -0.79 -1.49
C THR A 48 5.29 -2.04 -1.95
N ALA A 49 4.88 -2.65 -3.07
CA ALA A 49 5.51 -3.85 -3.62
C ALA A 49 6.93 -3.60 -4.09
N VAL A 50 7.14 -2.56 -4.88
CA VAL A 50 8.47 -2.17 -5.36
C VAL A 50 9.38 -1.82 -4.17
N SER A 51 8.88 -1.07 -3.19
CA SER A 51 9.64 -0.70 -2.00
C SER A 51 10.04 -1.91 -1.16
N ALA A 52 9.12 -2.86 -0.94
CA ALA A 52 9.39 -4.08 -0.19
C ALA A 52 10.46 -4.95 -0.88
N THR A 53 10.42 -5.05 -2.22
CA THR A 53 11.48 -5.74 -2.98
C THR A 53 12.82 -5.04 -2.85
N HIS A 54 12.86 -3.70 -2.89
CA HIS A 54 14.10 -2.95 -2.66
C HIS A 54 14.67 -3.17 -1.26
N CYS A 55 13.82 -3.45 -0.27
CA CYS A 55 14.22 -3.88 1.07
C CYS A 55 14.60 -5.37 1.16
N GLY A 56 14.66 -6.09 0.04
CA GLY A 56 15.11 -7.48 -0.06
C GLY A 56 14.02 -8.54 0.11
N ALA A 57 12.74 -8.16 0.21
CA ALA A 57 11.64 -9.11 0.36
C ALA A 57 11.30 -9.83 -0.95
N ASN A 58 10.72 -11.03 -0.83
CA ASN A 58 10.11 -11.74 -1.95
C ASN A 58 8.61 -11.37 -2.02
N VAL A 59 8.20 -10.64 -3.05
CA VAL A 59 6.90 -9.98 -3.10
C VAL A 59 5.94 -10.63 -4.09
N THR A 60 4.74 -10.94 -3.60
CA THR A 60 3.57 -11.20 -4.44
C THR A 60 2.64 -9.99 -4.40
N LEU A 61 2.33 -9.41 -5.56
CA LEU A 61 1.29 -8.39 -5.72
C LEU A 61 -0.02 -9.07 -6.15
N PHE A 62 -1.10 -8.82 -5.41
CA PHE A 62 -2.46 -9.19 -5.77
C PHE A 62 -3.27 -7.95 -6.11
N GLY A 63 -3.72 -7.84 -7.36
CA GLY A 63 -4.53 -6.74 -7.86
C GLY A 63 -4.77 -6.87 -9.37
N PRO A 64 -5.55 -5.97 -9.99
CA PRO A 64 -5.77 -5.98 -11.42
C PRO A 64 -4.43 -5.81 -12.13
N ARG A 65 -4.24 -6.52 -13.24
CA ARG A 65 -3.00 -6.48 -14.02
C ARG A 65 -3.25 -6.26 -15.50
N PRO A 66 -2.36 -5.56 -16.21
CA PRO A 66 -2.53 -5.30 -17.63
C PRO A 66 -2.59 -6.58 -18.47
N HIS A 67 -3.42 -6.58 -19.52
CA HIS A 67 -3.33 -7.55 -20.62
C HIS A 67 -1.97 -7.47 -21.31
N GLU A 68 -1.54 -6.23 -21.55
CA GLU A 68 -0.29 -5.91 -22.23
C GLU A 68 0.49 -4.90 -21.40
N TYR A 69 1.71 -5.25 -21.04
CA TYR A 69 2.62 -4.35 -20.33
C TYR A 69 3.07 -3.23 -21.28
N VAL A 70 2.46 -2.05 -21.15
CA VAL A 70 2.96 -0.81 -21.73
C VAL A 70 4.30 -0.43 -21.09
N ASP A 71 5.10 0.39 -21.78
CA ASP A 71 6.51 0.59 -21.48
C ASP A 71 6.78 0.92 -20.00
N HIS A 72 5.97 1.77 -19.39
CA HIS A 72 6.14 2.15 -17.98
C HIS A 72 5.78 1.05 -16.96
N PHE A 73 5.07 0.00 -17.37
CA PHE A 73 4.83 -1.19 -16.54
C PHE A 73 5.82 -2.32 -16.80
N LYS A 74 6.57 -2.30 -17.91
CA LYS A 74 7.56 -3.35 -18.21
C LYS A 74 8.65 -3.42 -17.14
N GLU A 75 9.04 -2.27 -16.59
CA GLU A 75 10.03 -2.20 -15.53
C GLU A 75 9.58 -2.88 -14.23
N LEU A 76 8.27 -2.97 -13.96
CA LEU A 76 7.74 -3.63 -12.76
C LEU A 76 8.09 -5.12 -12.71
N ASN A 77 8.31 -5.77 -13.86
CA ASN A 77 8.73 -7.17 -13.93
C ASN A 77 10.12 -7.40 -13.32
N ASN A 78 10.93 -6.35 -13.15
CA ASN A 78 12.23 -6.43 -12.49
C ASN A 78 12.13 -6.44 -10.96
N TYR A 79 10.98 -6.01 -10.41
CA TYR A 79 10.78 -5.77 -8.97
C TYR A 79 9.70 -6.68 -8.36
N ILE A 80 8.70 -7.12 -9.12
CA ILE A 80 7.60 -7.92 -8.59
C ILE A 80 7.83 -9.39 -8.95
N ASN A 81 8.07 -10.25 -7.95
CA ASN A 81 8.33 -11.67 -8.20
C ASN A 81 7.10 -12.39 -8.78
N LYS A 82 5.90 -12.02 -8.31
CA LYS A 82 4.65 -12.61 -8.76
C LYS A 82 3.53 -11.57 -8.74
N TRP A 83 2.80 -11.43 -9.84
CA TRP A 83 1.59 -10.61 -9.93
C TRP A 83 0.38 -11.48 -10.25
N ILE A 84 -0.54 -11.58 -9.30
CA ILE A 84 -1.79 -12.35 -9.41
C ILE A 84 -3.01 -11.43 -9.38
N GLY A 85 -4.11 -11.88 -9.95
CA GLY A 85 -5.34 -11.12 -10.05
C GLY A 85 -5.89 -11.05 -11.47
N PRO A 86 -7.06 -10.39 -11.65
CA PRO A 86 -7.73 -10.32 -12.94
C PRO A 86 -6.88 -9.56 -13.95
N LYS A 87 -6.84 -10.10 -15.17
CA LYS A 87 -6.25 -9.44 -16.33
C LYS A 87 -7.27 -8.46 -16.89
N LEU A 88 -6.88 -7.20 -17.09
CA LEU A 88 -7.73 -6.14 -17.65
C LEU A 88 -7.05 -5.43 -18.83
N PRO A 89 -7.83 -4.93 -19.81
CA PRO A 89 -7.39 -3.91 -20.76
C PRO A 89 -6.76 -2.70 -20.05
N ASN A 90 -5.75 -2.07 -20.66
CA ASN A 90 -5.00 -0.98 -20.01
C ASN A 90 -5.86 0.24 -19.69
N ASN A 91 -6.89 0.51 -20.49
CA ASN A 91 -7.85 1.60 -20.26
C ASN A 91 -8.88 1.29 -19.16
N GLN A 92 -8.83 0.10 -18.55
CA GLN A 92 -9.65 -0.29 -17.40
C GLN A 92 -8.81 -0.40 -16.12
N LEU A 93 -7.49 -0.20 -16.20
CA LEU A 93 -6.66 -0.10 -15.00
C LEU A 93 -6.93 1.24 -14.29
N PRO A 94 -6.63 1.33 -12.98
CA PRO A 94 -6.79 2.57 -12.26
C PRO A 94 -5.94 3.69 -12.87
N GLU A 95 -6.47 4.91 -12.87
CA GLU A 95 -5.76 6.10 -13.34
C GLU A 95 -5.93 7.23 -12.34
N PHE A 96 -4.85 7.96 -12.12
CA PHE A 96 -4.87 9.18 -11.30
C PHE A 96 -4.28 10.33 -12.09
N GLU A 97 -4.91 11.49 -11.99
CA GLU A 97 -4.32 12.75 -12.43
C GLU A 97 -4.12 13.64 -11.20
N ILE A 98 -2.86 13.95 -10.88
CA ILE A 98 -2.48 14.60 -9.63
C ILE A 98 -1.64 15.83 -9.94
N SER A 99 -2.05 16.98 -9.42
CA SER A 99 -1.26 18.21 -9.45
C SER A 99 -0.49 18.38 -8.16
N TYR A 100 0.82 18.59 -8.29
CA TYR A 100 1.73 19.01 -7.23
C TYR A 100 2.16 20.47 -7.40
N ARG A 101 1.45 21.24 -8.24
CA ARG A 101 1.73 22.66 -8.43
C ARG A 101 1.35 23.44 -7.17
N ASN A 102 2.02 24.57 -6.94
CA ASN A 102 1.74 25.47 -5.83
C ASN A 102 1.95 24.85 -4.42
N ASN A 103 2.80 23.83 -4.28
CA ASN A 103 3.07 23.12 -3.03
C ASN A 103 1.84 22.46 -2.39
N THR A 104 0.82 22.15 -3.20
CA THR A 104 -0.39 21.44 -2.79
C THR A 104 -0.52 20.15 -3.58
N THR A 105 -1.09 19.11 -2.97
CA THR A 105 -1.49 17.89 -3.68
C THR A 105 -2.97 17.96 -3.96
N GLU A 106 -3.32 18.02 -5.25
CA GLU A 106 -4.69 18.08 -5.74
C GLU A 106 -4.95 16.90 -6.68
N TYR A 107 -6.00 16.13 -6.40
CA TYR A 107 -6.45 15.04 -7.28
C TYR A 107 -7.44 15.63 -8.29
N LEU A 108 -7.02 15.71 -9.55
CA LEU A 108 -7.82 16.26 -10.65
C LEU A 108 -8.80 15.23 -11.21
N SER A 109 -8.37 13.98 -11.32
CA SER A 109 -9.20 12.85 -11.76
C SER A 109 -8.76 11.56 -11.06
N ILE A 110 -9.74 10.70 -10.76
CA ILE A 110 -9.54 9.40 -10.11
C ILE A 110 -10.43 8.37 -10.80
N SER A 111 -9.82 7.31 -11.34
CA SER A 111 -10.49 6.13 -11.84
C SER A 111 -10.06 4.92 -11.02
N LEU A 112 -10.98 4.32 -10.26
CA LEU A 112 -10.73 3.21 -9.33
C LEU A 112 -11.58 1.97 -9.60
N GLU A 113 -12.39 1.97 -10.66
CA GLU A 113 -13.44 0.97 -10.89
C GLU A 113 -12.91 -0.47 -10.86
N SER A 114 -11.72 -0.72 -11.40
CA SER A 114 -11.10 -2.04 -11.40
C SER A 114 -10.60 -2.50 -10.03
N GLU A 115 -10.16 -1.59 -9.14
CA GLU A 115 -9.83 -1.95 -7.75
C GLU A 115 -11.09 -2.24 -6.94
N THR A 116 -12.18 -1.50 -7.19
CA THR A 116 -13.47 -1.76 -6.50
C THR A 116 -14.11 -3.09 -6.88
N ASN A 117 -13.79 -3.63 -8.06
CA ASN A 117 -14.28 -4.93 -8.52
C ASN A 117 -13.46 -6.12 -7.99
N LEU A 118 -12.37 -5.89 -7.25
CA LEU A 118 -11.64 -6.97 -6.59
C LEU A 118 -12.50 -7.60 -5.48
N SER A 119 -12.53 -8.93 -5.46
CA SER A 119 -13.15 -9.71 -4.39
C SER A 119 -12.10 -10.55 -3.64
N PRO A 120 -12.23 -10.73 -2.31
CA PRO A 120 -11.42 -11.66 -1.55
C PRO A 120 -11.43 -13.11 -2.08
N ASP A 121 -12.48 -13.50 -2.82
CA ASP A 121 -12.59 -14.85 -3.39
C ASP A 121 -11.55 -15.12 -4.48
N MET A 122 -10.96 -14.07 -5.05
CA MET A 122 -9.91 -14.18 -6.07
C MET A 122 -8.51 -14.38 -5.46
N MET A 123 -8.37 -14.28 -4.13
CA MET A 123 -7.10 -14.47 -3.44
C MET A 123 -6.70 -15.95 -3.33
N PRO A 124 -5.39 -16.26 -3.13
CA PRO A 124 -4.96 -17.60 -2.74
C PRO A 124 -5.70 -18.10 -1.50
N GLU A 125 -6.04 -19.39 -1.44
CA GLU A 125 -6.74 -20.02 -0.31
C GLU A 125 -5.91 -20.11 0.96
N ASP A 126 -4.59 -20.26 0.82
CA ASP A 126 -3.65 -20.36 1.94
C ASP A 126 -2.65 -19.20 1.91
N LEU A 127 -2.60 -18.45 3.02
CA LEU A 127 -1.70 -17.32 3.23
C LEU A 127 -0.66 -17.57 4.32
N THR A 128 -0.56 -18.79 4.87
CA THR A 128 0.36 -19.14 5.97
C THR A 128 1.83 -19.02 5.59
N ASP A 129 2.13 -19.11 4.29
CA ASP A 129 3.46 -18.95 3.71
C ASP A 129 3.98 -17.50 3.75
N TYR A 130 3.09 -16.51 3.86
CA TYR A 130 3.48 -15.11 3.92
C TYR A 130 3.82 -14.70 5.35
N SER A 131 4.94 -13.99 5.50
CA SER A 131 5.34 -13.44 6.80
C SER A 131 4.41 -12.30 7.23
N ILE A 132 3.91 -11.55 6.26
CA ILE A 132 2.95 -10.46 6.44
C ILE A 132 2.14 -10.27 5.16
N VAL A 133 0.88 -9.90 5.32
CA VAL A 133 0.01 -9.44 4.23
C VAL A 133 -0.23 -7.94 4.42
N HIS A 134 0.01 -7.13 3.39
CA HIS A 134 -0.35 -5.72 3.38
C HIS A 134 -1.62 -5.50 2.55
N VAL A 135 -2.60 -4.77 3.08
CA VAL A 135 -3.82 -4.40 2.36
C VAL A 135 -3.87 -2.89 2.16
N SER A 136 -3.68 -2.44 0.92
CA SER A 136 -3.77 -1.03 0.55
C SER A 136 -5.23 -0.52 0.66
N PRO A 137 -5.50 0.80 0.52
CA PRO A 137 -6.83 1.37 0.78
C PRO A 137 -7.96 0.91 -0.14
N LEU A 138 -7.64 0.41 -1.35
CA LEU A 138 -8.58 -0.10 -2.38
C LEU A 138 -9.74 0.85 -2.78
N GLY A 139 -9.63 2.15 -2.47
CA GLY A 139 -10.68 3.14 -2.72
C GLY A 139 -11.96 2.99 -1.88
N ASP A 140 -12.08 1.91 -1.10
CA ASP A 140 -13.26 1.58 -0.30
C ASP A 140 -12.81 0.84 0.97
N ALA A 141 -12.94 1.50 2.13
CA ALA A 141 -12.52 0.93 3.41
C ALA A 141 -13.40 -0.25 3.85
N ILE A 142 -14.66 -0.33 3.39
CA ILE A 142 -15.51 -1.50 3.63
C ILE A 142 -14.95 -2.69 2.84
N ASN A 143 -14.58 -2.49 1.58
CA ASN A 143 -13.96 -3.55 0.79
C ASN A 143 -12.59 -3.96 1.36
N GLN A 144 -11.78 -2.99 1.75
CA GLN A 144 -10.50 -3.22 2.43
C GLN A 144 -10.67 -4.11 3.68
N LEU A 145 -11.69 -3.84 4.51
CA LEU A 145 -12.01 -4.65 5.68
C LEU A 145 -12.39 -6.09 5.32
N LYS A 146 -13.13 -6.31 4.22
CA LYS A 146 -13.46 -7.66 3.73
C LYS A 146 -12.19 -8.43 3.37
N PHE A 147 -11.25 -7.79 2.69
CA PHE A 147 -9.94 -8.37 2.37
C PHE A 147 -9.17 -8.75 3.64
N ILE A 148 -9.09 -7.85 4.62
CA ILE A 148 -8.39 -8.10 5.89
C ILE A 148 -8.97 -9.30 6.62
N LYS A 149 -10.30 -9.37 6.76
CA LYS A 149 -10.98 -10.49 7.42
C LYS A 149 -10.73 -11.81 6.68
N SER A 150 -10.80 -11.79 5.35
CA SER A 150 -10.50 -12.97 4.54
C SER A 150 -9.03 -13.40 4.66
N CYS A 151 -8.08 -12.45 4.70
CA CYS A 151 -6.67 -12.76 4.92
C CYS A 151 -6.45 -13.48 6.25
N ARG A 152 -7.09 -12.99 7.32
CA ARG A 152 -6.99 -13.63 8.63
C ARG A 152 -7.58 -15.03 8.63
N TYR A 153 -8.75 -15.21 8.01
CA TYR A 153 -9.38 -16.52 7.84
C TYR A 153 -8.49 -17.52 7.09
N ARG A 154 -7.74 -17.04 6.08
CA ARG A 154 -6.82 -17.84 5.26
C ARG A 154 -5.43 -18.04 5.88
N GLY A 155 -5.27 -17.74 7.17
CA GLY A 155 -4.04 -18.04 7.92
C GLY A 155 -2.93 -17.00 7.80
N ALA A 156 -3.21 -15.76 7.39
CA ALA A 156 -2.22 -14.69 7.47
C ALA A 156 -1.71 -14.54 8.91
N LYS A 157 -0.38 -14.48 9.08
CA LYS A 157 0.28 -14.37 10.39
C LYS A 157 0.22 -12.95 10.92
N LEU A 158 0.64 -12.00 10.09
CA LEU A 158 0.58 -10.57 10.37
C LEU A 158 -0.13 -9.87 9.22
N ILE A 159 -0.91 -8.84 9.55
CA ILE A 159 -1.62 -8.00 8.59
C ILE A 159 -1.23 -6.56 8.85
N SER A 160 -0.78 -5.88 7.79
CA SER A 160 -0.67 -4.43 7.77
C SER A 160 -1.69 -3.80 6.83
N ALA A 161 -2.05 -2.55 7.09
CA ALA A 161 -2.87 -1.76 6.19
C ALA A 161 -2.53 -0.29 6.26
N GLY A 162 -2.96 0.47 5.26
CA GLY A 162 -2.99 1.92 5.32
C GLY A 162 -4.38 2.47 5.00
N THR A 163 -4.49 3.79 4.92
CA THR A 163 -5.72 4.45 4.45
C THR A 163 -5.39 5.54 3.43
N GLY A 164 -6.43 6.21 2.93
CA GLY A 164 -6.31 7.41 2.13
C GLY A 164 -7.34 8.44 2.59
N LEU A 165 -7.06 9.71 2.28
CA LEU A 165 -7.89 10.84 2.71
C LEU A 165 -9.37 10.69 2.35
N PHE A 166 -9.68 10.14 1.17
CA PHE A 166 -11.04 9.86 0.72
C PHE A 166 -11.78 8.92 1.69
N ASN A 167 -11.19 7.76 1.98
CA ASN A 167 -11.75 6.77 2.91
C ASN A 167 -11.94 7.34 4.32
N VAL A 168 -10.99 8.15 4.80
CA VAL A 168 -11.07 8.75 6.14
C VAL A 168 -12.22 9.76 6.24
N LYS A 169 -12.48 10.53 5.17
CA LYS A 169 -13.56 11.52 5.14
C LYS A 169 -14.93 10.86 4.99
N GLU A 170 -15.04 9.88 4.11
CA GLU A 170 -16.33 9.31 3.72
C GLU A 170 -16.73 8.10 4.57
N GLN A 171 -15.74 7.31 5.01
CA GLN A 171 -15.96 6.04 5.71
C GLN A 171 -15.13 5.94 7.01
N PRO A 172 -15.12 6.96 7.90
CA PRO A 172 -14.25 6.97 9.09
C PRO A 172 -14.49 5.78 10.02
N HIS A 173 -15.73 5.29 10.13
CA HIS A 173 -16.06 4.11 10.91
C HIS A 173 -15.45 2.84 10.31
N ALA A 174 -15.52 2.66 9.00
CA ALA A 174 -14.90 1.52 8.33
C ALA A 174 -13.37 1.57 8.46
N VAL A 175 -12.76 2.75 8.34
CA VAL A 175 -11.31 2.92 8.57
C VAL A 175 -10.94 2.54 10.01
N LYS A 176 -11.72 2.92 11.02
CA LYS A 176 -11.50 2.47 12.41
C LYS A 176 -11.58 0.95 12.53
N GLU A 177 -12.51 0.30 11.84
CA GLU A 177 -12.58 -1.16 11.81
C GLU A 177 -11.38 -1.80 11.12
N VAL A 178 -10.87 -1.21 10.04
CA VAL A 178 -9.62 -1.65 9.39
C VAL A 178 -8.45 -1.56 10.38
N ILE A 179 -8.31 -0.45 11.11
CA ILE A 179 -7.31 -0.30 12.18
C ILE A 179 -7.47 -1.42 13.23
N ASN A 180 -8.70 -1.66 13.69
CA ASN A 180 -8.99 -2.67 14.71
C ASN A 180 -8.65 -4.10 14.28
N HIS A 181 -8.64 -4.41 12.99
CA HIS A 181 -8.40 -5.76 12.47
C HIS A 181 -6.97 -5.98 11.91
N THR A 182 -6.07 -5.02 12.10
CA THR A 182 -4.69 -5.08 11.61
C THR A 182 -3.68 -5.10 12.76
N ASP A 183 -2.49 -5.65 12.51
CA ASP A 183 -1.38 -5.65 13.46
C ASP A 183 -0.54 -4.37 13.32
N TYR A 184 -0.40 -3.88 12.08
CA TYR A 184 0.32 -2.64 11.79
C TYR A 184 -0.54 -1.73 10.91
N PHE A 185 -0.70 -0.48 11.32
CA PHE A 185 -1.46 0.49 10.55
C PHE A 185 -0.63 1.72 10.17
N PHE A 186 -0.79 2.21 8.95
CA PHE A 186 -0.08 3.36 8.41
C PHE A 186 -1.04 4.47 7.98
N MET A 187 -0.76 5.70 8.39
CA MET A 187 -1.49 6.89 7.93
C MET A 187 -0.60 8.13 8.03
N ASN A 188 -1.00 9.22 7.38
CA ASN A 188 -0.35 10.51 7.57
C ASN A 188 -0.99 11.32 8.71
N ARG A 189 -0.33 12.42 9.10
CA ARG A 189 -0.82 13.34 10.14
C ARG A 189 -2.24 13.85 9.89
N HIS A 190 -2.62 14.09 8.64
CA HIS A 190 -3.93 14.67 8.32
C HIS A 190 -5.04 13.64 8.52
N GLU A 191 -4.83 12.42 8.01
CA GLU A 191 -5.70 11.26 8.23
C GLU A 191 -5.85 10.93 9.72
N ALA A 192 -4.75 10.93 10.46
CA ALA A 192 -4.76 10.68 11.90
C ALA A 192 -5.61 11.70 12.67
N LYS A 193 -5.49 12.98 12.35
CA LYS A 193 -6.33 14.03 12.97
C LYS A 193 -7.81 13.83 12.69
N LEU A 194 -8.17 13.38 11.48
CA LEU A 194 -9.57 13.13 11.13
C LEU A 194 -10.12 11.89 11.85
N ILE A 195 -9.32 10.84 12.05
CA ILE A 195 -9.76 9.60 12.72
C ILE A 195 -9.80 9.74 14.25
N PHE A 196 -8.76 10.34 14.83
CA PHE A 196 -8.53 10.40 16.29
C PHE A 196 -8.83 11.77 16.90
N GLY A 197 -9.13 12.80 16.11
CA GLY A 197 -9.27 14.19 16.55
C GLY A 197 -7.93 14.90 16.77
N SER A 198 -6.97 14.21 17.39
CA SER A 198 -5.57 14.64 17.51
C SER A 198 -4.63 13.44 17.35
N ILE A 199 -3.41 13.69 16.88
CA ILE A 199 -2.36 12.66 16.86
C ILE A 199 -1.94 12.23 18.27
N ASP A 200 -2.06 13.11 19.25
CA ASP A 200 -1.70 12.83 20.65
C ASP A 200 -2.75 11.94 21.35
N SER A 201 -3.95 11.85 20.77
CA SER A 201 -5.04 10.98 21.24
C SER A 201 -5.01 9.60 20.62
N ALA A 202 -4.11 9.36 19.66
CA ALA A 202 -3.98 8.06 19.02
C ALA A 202 -3.42 7.04 20.02
N THR A 203 -4.11 5.91 20.13
CA THR A 203 -3.71 4.77 20.96
C THR A 203 -3.98 3.48 20.22
N MET A 204 -3.30 2.40 20.60
CA MET A 204 -3.45 1.08 19.97
C MET A 204 -3.60 -0.02 21.01
N ASP A 205 -4.33 -1.08 20.67
CA ASP A 205 -4.38 -2.28 21.51
C ASP A 205 -3.00 -2.92 21.66
N THR A 206 -2.84 -3.73 22.72
CA THR A 206 -1.61 -4.50 22.95
C THR A 206 -1.29 -5.39 21.76
N GLY A 207 -0.02 -5.38 21.33
CA GLY A 207 0.47 -6.17 20.20
C GLY A 207 0.32 -5.52 18.83
N LYS A 208 -0.33 -4.35 18.74
CA LYS A 208 -0.49 -3.58 17.50
C LYS A 208 0.39 -2.33 17.50
N LEU A 209 0.74 -1.85 16.31
CA LEU A 209 1.42 -0.56 16.14
C LEU A 209 0.71 0.31 15.10
N LEU A 210 0.71 1.61 15.37
CA LEU A 210 0.26 2.63 14.43
C LEU A 210 1.45 3.53 14.07
N TYR A 211 1.66 3.74 12.77
CA TYR A 211 2.68 4.60 12.20
C TYR A 211 2.00 5.83 11.60
N ILE A 212 2.30 7.01 12.13
CA ILE A 212 1.80 8.29 11.63
C ILE A 212 2.96 9.06 10.99
N THR A 213 2.92 9.21 9.67
CA THR A 213 3.94 10.01 8.97
C THR A 213 3.70 11.50 9.15
N LEU A 214 4.77 12.25 9.45
CA LEU A 214 4.76 13.68 9.76
C LEU A 214 5.45 14.53 8.69
N GLY A 215 5.70 13.96 7.51
CA GLY A 215 6.43 14.62 6.43
C GLY A 215 7.91 14.79 6.76
N ASP A 216 8.41 16.01 6.64
CA ASP A 216 9.81 16.39 6.93
C ASP A 216 10.23 16.19 8.40
N LYS A 217 9.25 16.00 9.30
CA LYS A 217 9.48 15.75 10.73
C LYS A 217 9.65 14.28 11.10
N GLY A 218 9.57 13.36 10.14
CA GLY A 218 9.75 11.93 10.36
C GLY A 218 8.43 11.21 10.60
N ALA A 219 8.40 10.29 11.56
CA ALA A 219 7.22 9.47 11.87
C ALA A 219 7.01 9.28 13.38
N LEU A 220 5.74 9.24 13.80
CA LEU A 220 5.35 8.84 15.14
C LEU A 220 4.95 7.36 15.13
N ILE A 221 5.54 6.57 16.03
CA ILE A 221 5.18 5.17 16.27
C ILE A 221 4.37 5.13 17.55
N VAL A 222 3.14 4.63 17.49
CA VAL A 222 2.22 4.52 18.63
C VAL A 222 2.06 3.05 19.01
N GLN A 223 2.30 2.76 20.30
CA GLN A 223 2.16 1.45 20.91
C GLN A 223 1.45 1.59 22.27
N GLY A 224 0.26 1.02 22.42
CA GLY A 224 -0.53 1.26 23.63
C GLY A 224 -0.92 2.74 23.72
N SER A 225 -0.61 3.35 24.86
CA SER A 225 -0.71 4.79 25.10
C SER A 225 0.62 5.54 24.91
N HIS A 226 1.69 4.84 24.51
CA HIS A 226 3.00 5.44 24.30
C HIS A 226 3.22 5.81 22.84
N SER A 227 3.91 6.92 22.60
CA SER A 227 4.31 7.34 21.27
C SER A 227 5.80 7.70 21.24
N THR A 228 6.48 7.25 20.17
CA THR A 228 7.91 7.49 19.94
C THR A 228 8.09 8.20 18.61
N LEU A 229 8.77 9.35 18.63
CA LEU A 229 9.14 10.07 17.42
C LEU A 229 10.43 9.50 16.84
N VAL A 230 10.38 9.11 15.57
CA VAL A 230 11.56 8.78 14.76
C VAL A 230 11.78 9.95 13.78
N PRO A 231 12.82 10.78 13.99
CA PRO A 231 13.09 11.92 13.10
C PRO A 231 13.65 11.45 11.76
N THR A 232 13.57 12.33 10.76
CA THR A 232 14.09 12.08 9.40
C THR A 232 15.63 12.09 9.35
N HIS A 233 16.28 12.80 10.28
CA HIS A 233 17.72 12.98 10.43
C HIS A 233 18.12 13.07 11.90
#